data_AF-A0A845DGG0-F1
#
_entry.id   AF-A0A845DGG0-F1
#
_cell.length_a   1.000
_cell.length_b   1.000
_cell.length_c   1.000
_cell.angle_alpha   90.00
_cell.angle_beta   90.00
_cell.angle_gamma   90.00
#
_symmetry.space_group_name_H-M   'P 1'
#
loop_
_entity.id
_entity.type
_entity.pdbx_description
1 polymer ?
#
loop_
_entity_poly.entity_id
_entity_poly.type
_entity_poly.pdbx_seq_one_letter_code
_entity_poly.pdbx_strand_id
1 'polypeptide(L)'
;MFVFYIIILAVGLYFLIAGSELLVKKGSLLAKRFHVHPFFVGVVLLGMGTSAPEWAVSAISSLKGLANLAVANVFGSNLFN
;
A
#
# COMPACT_ATOMS: atom_id res chain seq x y z
N MET A 1 -28.46 -2.05 1.27
CA MET A 1 -27.29 -2.51 2.05
C MET A 1 -26.11 -2.91 1.18
N PHE A 2 -26.29 -3.77 0.17
CA PHE A 2 -25.20 -4.22 -0.71
C PHE A 2 -24.45 -3.09 -1.43
N VAL A 3 -25.18 -2.21 -2.13
CA VAL A 3 -24.60 -1.07 -2.87
C VAL A 3 -23.78 -0.15 -1.96
N PHE A 4 -24.21 0.06 -0.72
CA PHE A 4 -23.50 0.88 0.26
C PHE A 4 -22.12 0.30 0.61
N TYR A 5 -22.01 -1.03 0.81
CA TYR A 5 -20.73 -1.67 1.06
C TYR A 5 -19.78 -1.57 -0.14
N ILE A 6 -20.30 -1.69 -1.37
CA ILE A 6 -19.49 -1.51 -2.59
C ILE A 6 -18.94 -0.09 -2.65
N ILE A 7 -19.76 0.92 -2.35
CA ILE A 7 -19.31 2.32 -2.35
C ILE A 7 -18.19 2.52 -1.32
N ILE A 8 -18.36 2.01 -0.10
CA ILE A 8 -17.32 2.11 0.94
C ILE A 8 -16.03 1.42 0.49
N LEU A 9 -16.14 0.22 -0.11
CA LEU A 9 -14.99 -0.52 -0.60
C LEU A 9 -14.25 0.25 -1.70
N ALA A 10 -14.98 0.78 -2.68
CA ALA A 10 -14.40 1.56 -3.78
C ALA A 10 -13.71 2.84 -3.28
N VAL A 11 -14.36 3.59 -2.38
CA VAL A 11 -13.79 4.82 -1.80
C VAL A 11 -12.57 4.50 -0.94
N GLY A 12 -12.64 3.46 -0.11
CA GLY A 12 -11.52 3.01 0.71
C GLY A 12 -10.32 2.60 -0.13
N LEU A 13 -10.55 1.82 -1.19
CA LEU A 13 -9.50 1.40 -2.12
C LEU A 13 -8.89 2.60 -2.85
N TYR A 14 -9.70 3.56 -3.30
CA TYR A 14 -9.23 4.80 -3.90
C TYR A 14 -8.27 5.55 -2.98
N PHE A 15 -8.64 5.75 -1.71
CA PHE A 15 -7.77 6.44 -0.75
C PHE A 15 -6.49 5.66 -0.44
N LEU A 16 -6.55 4.33 -0.43
CA LEU A 16 -5.38 3.48 -0.20
C LEU A 16 -4.36 3.65 -1.34
N ILE A 17 -4.84 3.58 -2.59
CA ILE A 17 -4.00 3.77 -3.79
C ILE A 17 -3.46 5.21 -3.84
N ALA A 18 -4.33 6.22 -3.74
CA ALA A 18 -3.93 7.61 -3.80
C ALA A 18 -2.95 7.98 -2.66
N GLY A 19 -3.15 7.41 -1.47
CA GLY A 19 -2.24 7.58 -0.33
C GLY A 19 -0.85 6.98 -0.61
N SER A 20 -0.80 5.80 -1.21
CA SER A 20 0.46 5.14 -1.58
C SER A 20 1.23 5.93 -2.65
N GLU A 21 0.55 6.45 -3.67
CA GLU A 21 1.16 7.31 -4.70
C GLU A 21 1.70 8.62 -4.10
N LEU A 22 0.93 9.23 -3.20
CA LEU A 22 1.35 10.44 -2.50
C LEU A 22 2.58 10.17 -1.63
N LEU A 23 2.62 9.03 -0.94
CA LEU A 23 3.77 8.60 -0.14
C LEU A 23 5.03 8.46 -1.00
N VAL A 24 4.95 7.81 -2.15
CA VAL A 24 6.09 7.69 -3.09
C VAL A 24 6.52 9.06 -3.59
N LYS A 25 5.56 9.90 -4.02
CA LYS A 25 5.86 11.21 -4.60
C LYS A 25 6.52 12.14 -3.58
N LYS A 26 5.96 12.23 -2.36
CA LYS A 26 6.49 13.10 -1.30
C LYS A 26 7.78 12.52 -0.71
N GLY A 27 7.87 11.21 -0.51
CA GLY A 27 9.09 10.52 -0.08
C GLY A 27 10.24 10.70 -1.05
N SER A 28 9.98 10.63 -2.36
CA SER A 28 10.98 10.86 -3.41
C SER A 28 11.49 12.30 -3.42
N LEU A 29 10.61 13.29 -3.21
CA LEU A 29 11.01 14.69 -3.08
C LEU A 29 11.87 14.92 -1.84
N LEU A 30 11.51 14.28 -0.73
CA LEU A 30 12.27 14.36 0.52
C LEU A 30 13.66 13.74 0.37
N ALA A 31 13.74 12.54 -0.21
CA ALA A 31 14.99 11.84 -0.47
C ALA A 31 15.95 12.66 -1.35
N LYS A 32 15.42 13.32 -2.40
CA LYS A 32 16.21 14.26 -3.23
C LYS A 32 16.77 15.42 -2.42
N ARG A 33 16.00 15.97 -1.49
CA ARG A 33 16.43 17.08 -0.62
C ARG A 33 17.56 16.67 0.34
N PHE A 34 17.58 15.41 0.75
CA PHE A 34 18.64 14.83 1.58
C PHE A 34 19.82 14.26 0.78
N HIS A 35 19.90 14.53 -0.53
CA HIS A 35 20.96 14.03 -1.41
C HIS A 35 21.09 12.49 -1.41
N VAL A 36 19.98 11.78 -1.17
CA VAL A 36 19.92 10.33 -1.26
C VAL A 36 20.10 9.91 -2.71
N HIS A 37 20.91 8.87 -2.93
CA HIS A 37 21.21 8.38 -4.27
C HIS A 37 19.92 7.93 -4.99
N PRO A 38 19.70 8.30 -6.28
CA PRO A 38 18.46 7.98 -7.01
C PRO A 38 18.12 6.50 -7.04
N PHE A 39 19.13 5.62 -7.04
CA PHE A 39 18.93 4.17 -6.95
C PHE A 39 18.17 3.75 -5.69
N PHE A 40 18.47 4.35 -4.54
CA PHE A 40 17.77 4.04 -3.29
C PHE A 40 16.29 4.41 -3.39
N VAL A 41 15.96 5.54 -4.02
CA VAL A 41 14.57 5.95 -4.26
C VAL A 41 13.86 4.97 -5.18
N GLY A 42 14.52 4.54 -6.26
CA GLY A 42 13.95 3.62 -7.24
C GLY A 42 13.72 2.20 -6.70
N VAL A 43 14.57 1.71 -5.79
CA VAL A 43 14.44 0.34 -5.25
C VAL A 43 13.61 0.33 -3.97
N VAL A 44 13.91 1.20 -3.02
CA VAL A 44 13.30 1.16 -1.68
C VAL A 44 11.97 1.88 -1.66
N LEU A 45 11.93 3.17 -2.05
CA LEU A 45 10.72 3.97 -1.98
C LEU A 45 9.64 3.49 -2.96
N LEU A 46 10.03 3.07 -4.16
CA LEU A 46 9.09 2.52 -5.13
C LEU A 46 8.50 1.19 -4.66
N GLY A 47 9.34 0.26 -4.20
CA GLY A 47 8.88 -1.05 -3.72
C GLY A 47 8.03 -0.95 -2.46
N MET A 48 8.40 -0.08 -1.51
CA MET A 48 7.56 0.20 -0.34
C MET A 48 6.25 0.89 -0.73
N GLY A 49 6.29 1.79 -1.71
CA GLY A 49 5.12 2.49 -2.21
C GLY A 49 4.06 1.58 -2.78
N THR A 50 4.47 0.68 -3.69
CA THR A 50 3.54 -0.26 -4.33
C THR A 50 3.02 -1.33 -3.39
N SER A 51 3.75 -1.63 -2.30
CA SER A 51 3.35 -2.62 -1.28
C SER A 51 2.66 -2.00 -0.06
N ALA A 52 2.53 -0.67 0.00
CA ALA A 52 1.91 0.03 1.13
C ALA A 52 0.41 -0.29 1.29
N PRO A 53 -0.40 -0.38 0.22
CA PRO A 53 -1.79 -0.82 0.32
C PRO A 53 -1.92 -2.22 0.94
N GLU A 54 -1.12 -3.17 0.47
CA GLU A 54 -1.12 -4.57 0.90
C GLU A 54 -0.70 -4.69 2.36
N TRP A 55 0.32 -3.93 2.76
CA TRP A 55 0.73 -3.86 4.15
C TRP A 55 -0.40 -3.33 5.04
N ALA A 56 -1.08 -2.26 4.62
CA ALA A 56 -2.19 -1.69 5.38
C ALA A 56 -3.36 -2.68 5.52
N VAL A 57 -3.77 -3.35 4.44
CA VAL A 57 -4.84 -4.36 4.47
C VAL A 57 -4.45 -5.53 5.37
N SER A 58 -3.21 -6.03 5.25
CA SER A 58 -2.73 -7.17 6.04
C SER A 58 -2.63 -6.84 7.53
N ALA A 59 -2.11 -5.65 7.86
CA ALA A 59 -2.01 -5.17 9.24
C ALA A 59 -3.39 -5.02 9.88
N ILE A 60 -4.33 -4.35 9.21
CA ILE A 60 -5.69 -4.17 9.72
C ILE A 60 -6.42 -5.52 9.85
N SER A 61 -6.25 -6.43 8.90
CA SER A 61 -6.85 -7.77 8.94
C SER A 61 -6.32 -8.58 10.12
N SER A 62 -5.01 -8.54 10.36
CA SER A 62 -4.37 -9.19 11.50
C SER A 62 -4.90 -8.63 12.83
N LEU A 63 -4.99 -7.31 12.96
CA LEU A 63 -5.54 -6.64 14.16
C LEU A 63 -7.01 -6.99 14.42
N LYS A 64 -7.76 -7.36 13.38
CA LYS A 64 -9.16 -7.81 13.46
C LYS A 64 -9.30 -9.33 13.71
N GLY A 65 -8.20 -10.05 13.91
CA GLY A 65 -8.21 -11.51 14.08
C GLY A 65 -8.46 -12.28 12.77
N LEU A 66 -8.40 -11.62 11.63
CA LEU A 66 -8.59 -12.22 10.30
C LEU A 66 -7.25 -12.63 9.69
N ALA A 67 -6.51 -13.50 10.39
CA ALA A 67 -5.16 -13.92 9.99
C ALA A 67 -5.12 -14.54 8.58
N ASN A 68 -6.11 -15.35 8.23
CA ASN A 68 -6.19 -15.97 6.90
C ASN A 68 -6.28 -14.91 5.77
N LEU A 69 -7.00 -13.80 6.00
CA LEU A 69 -7.10 -12.71 5.03
C LEU A 69 -5.78 -11.96 4.89
N ALA A 70 -5.09 -11.71 6.01
CA ALA A 70 -3.77 -11.07 5.98
C ALA A 70 -2.75 -11.92 5.20
N VAL A 71 -2.70 -13.23 5.45
CA VAL A 71 -1.81 -14.16 4.75
C VAL A 71 -2.18 -14.25 3.27
N ALA A 72 -3.48 -14.42 2.95
CA ALA A 72 -3.95 -14.47 1.57
C ALA A 72 -3.62 -13.19 0.79
N ASN A 73 -3.71 -12.03 1.43
CA ASN A 73 -3.34 -10.76 0.82
C ASN A 73 -1.83 -10.72 0.50
N VAL A 74 -0.95 -11.04 1.45
CA VAL A 74 0.50 -11.03 1.20
C VAL A 74 0.93 -12.07 0.16
N PHE A 75 0.44 -13.31 0.27
CA PHE A 75 0.80 -14.37 -0.68
C PHE A 75 0.22 -14.10 -2.07
N GLY A 76 -1.05 -13.69 -2.15
CA GLY A 76 -1.72 -13.38 -3.41
C GLY A 76 -1.03 -12.24 -4.16
N SER A 77 -0.68 -11.15 -3.46
CA SER A 77 0.00 -10.02 -4.07
C SER A 77 1.40 -10.37 -4.58
N ASN A 78 2.17 -11.18 -3.84
CA ASN A 78 3.50 -11.61 -4.29
C ASN A 78 3.45 -12.62 -5.46
N LEU A 79 2.37 -13.38 -5.60
CA LEU A 79 2.20 -14.29 -6.75
C LEU A 79 1.78 -13.53 -8.01
N PHE A 80 1.06 -12.43 -7.86
CA PHE A 80 0.56 -11.63 -8.97
C PHE A 80 1.59 -10.64 -9.52
N ASN A 81 2.49 -10.13 -8.67
CA ASN A 81 3.54 -9.16 -8.99
C ASN A 81 4.77 -9.86 -9.59
#